data_AF-A0A2M7CY60-F1
#
_entry.id   AF-A0A2M7CY60-F1
#
_cell.length_a   1.000
_cell.length_b   1.000
_cell.length_c   1.000
_cell.angle_alpha   90.00
_cell.angle_beta   90.00
_cell.angle_gamma   90.00
#
_symmetry.space_group_name_H-M   'P 1'
#
loop_
_entity.id
_entity.type
_entity.pdbx_description
1 polymer ?
#
loop_
_entity_poly.entity_id
_entity_poly.type
_entity_poly.pdbx_seq_one_letter_code
_entity_poly.pdbx_strand_id
1 'polypeptide(L)'
;MTTVTIDLPDELARDAQRAGLLRDEVIARSLRQQLQTRRTDELFAAADRMAAINEPAVMSPEQIAEAMRLMGAERRPQSAR
;
A
#
# COMPACT_ATOMS: atom_id res chain seq x y z
N MET A 1 -19.54 -4.22 10.57
CA MET A 1 -18.92 -3.69 11.81
C MET A 1 -17.91 -4.73 12.26
N THR A 2 -16.64 -4.34 12.41
CA THR A 2 -15.56 -5.21 12.88
C THR A 2 -14.90 -4.51 14.05
N THR A 3 -14.73 -5.22 15.17
CA THR A 3 -14.10 -4.68 16.37
C THR A 3 -12.59 -4.93 16.32
N VAL A 4 -11.80 -3.90 16.64
CA VAL A 4 -10.34 -3.98 16.72
C VAL A 4 -9.93 -3.51 18.11
N THR A 5 -9.09 -4.29 18.79
CA THR A 5 -8.46 -3.91 20.06
C THR A 5 -7.08 -3.35 19.77
N ILE A 6 -6.75 -2.21 20.38
CA ILE A 6 -5.46 -1.54 20.24
C ILE A 6 -4.91 -1.21 21.62
N ASP A 7 -3.63 -1.51 21.83
CA ASP A 7 -2.90 -1.11 23.02
C ASP A 7 -2.25 0.25 22.77
N LEU A 8 -2.50 1.19 23.68
CA LEU A 8 -1.98 2.55 23.62
C LEU A 8 -1.25 2.83 24.93
N PRO A 9 -0.13 3.58 24.92
CA PRO A 9 0.47 4.09 26.15
C PRO A 9 -0.55 4.90 26.94
N ASP A 10 -0.60 4.70 28.27
CA ASP A 10 -1.60 5.32 29.14
C ASP A 10 -1.70 6.84 28.98
N GLU A 11 -0.56 7.52 28.87
CA GLU A 11 -0.52 8.97 28.69
C GLU A 11 -1.17 9.38 27.36
N LEU A 12 -0.83 8.69 26.28
CA LEU A 12 -1.41 8.94 24.95
C LEU A 12 -2.90 8.62 24.92
N ALA A 13 -3.34 7.54 25.57
CA ALA A 13 -4.75 7.18 25.66
C ALA A 13 -5.56 8.26 26.39
N ARG A 14 -5.06 8.73 27.54
CA ARG A 14 -5.69 9.82 28.30
C ARG A 14 -5.78 11.11 27.48
N ASP A 15 -4.71 11.48 26.80
CA ASP A 15 -4.65 12.72 26.02
C ASP A 15 -5.57 12.65 24.80
N ALA A 16 -5.51 11.54 24.05
CA ALA A 16 -6.38 11.29 22.91
C ALA A 16 -7.86 11.21 23.32
N GLN A 17 -8.18 10.64 24.48
CA GLN A 17 -9.53 10.61 25.01
C GLN A 17 -10.04 12.00 25.36
N ARG A 18 -9.24 12.83 26.06
CA ARG A 18 -9.60 14.22 26.38
C ARG A 18 -9.79 15.06 25.12
N ALA A 19 -8.98 14.82 24.09
CA ALA A 19 -9.10 15.47 22.79
C ALA A 19 -10.25 14.92 21.92
N GLY A 20 -10.96 13.87 22.36
CA GLY A 20 -12.05 13.24 21.60
C GLY A 20 -11.58 12.46 20.37
N LEU A 21 -10.28 12.15 20.27
CA LEU A 21 -9.68 11.44 19.14
C LEU A 21 -10.01 9.94 19.14
N LEU A 22 -10.40 9.39 20.29
CA LEU A 22 -10.76 7.97 20.44
C LEU A 22 -12.22 7.64 20.07
N ARG A 23 -12.97 8.59 19.51
CA ARG A 23 -14.33 8.32 19.01
C ARG A 23 -14.24 7.51 17.71
N ASP A 24 -15.10 6.50 17.57
CA ASP A 24 -15.13 5.59 16.42
C ASP A 24 -15.09 6.31 15.07
N GLU A 25 -15.88 7.38 14.92
CA GLU A 25 -15.96 8.19 13.70
C GLU A 25 -14.63 8.91 13.38
N VAL A 26 -13.95 9.40 14.41
CA VAL A 26 -12.69 10.13 14.29
C VAL A 26 -11.56 9.16 13.97
N ILE A 27 -11.50 8.01 14.65
CA ILE A 27 -10.57 6.93 14.35
C ILE A 27 -10.77 6.44 12.90
N ALA A 28 -12.02 6.17 12.50
CA ALA A 28 -12.31 5.68 11.15
C ALA A 28 -11.91 6.68 10.07
N ARG A 29 -12.14 7.98 10.29
CA ARG A 29 -11.70 9.05 9.37
C ARG A 29 -10.17 9.11 9.30
N SER A 30 -9.50 9.09 10.45
CA SER A 30 -8.04 9.11 10.55
C SER A 30 -7.42 7.92 9.81
N LEU A 31 -7.92 6.71 10.05
CA LEU A 31 -7.45 5.50 9.37
C LEU A 31 -7.63 5.57 7.85
N ARG A 32 -8.78 6.04 7.36
CA ARG A 32 -9.00 6.21 5.92
C ARG A 32 -8.02 7.21 5.31
N GLN A 33 -7.80 8.34 5.98
CA GLN A 33 -6.86 9.35 5.52
C GLN A 33 -5.43 8.79 5.48
N GLN A 34 -5.00 8.08 6.52
CA GLN A 34 -3.69 7.44 6.57
C GLN A 34 -3.51 6.40 5.46
N LEU A 35 -4.54 5.60 5.18
CA LEU A 35 -4.51 4.65 4.05
C LEU A 35 -4.42 5.36 2.70
N GLN A 36 -5.11 6.49 2.54
CA GLN A 36 -5.04 7.29 1.33
C GLN A 36 -3.66 7.92 1.14
N THR A 37 -3.10 8.51 2.20
CA THR A 37 -1.74 9.07 2.18
C THR A 37 -0.72 8.00 1.79
N ARG A 38 -0.76 6.82 2.42
CA ARG A 38 0.16 5.72 2.07
C ARG A 38 0.08 5.29 0.61
N ARG A 39 -1.14 5.22 0.05
CA ARG A 39 -1.32 4.92 -1.38
C ARG A 39 -0.69 5.97 -2.28
N THR A 40 -0.82 7.24 -1.90
CA THR A 40 -0.24 8.37 -2.62
C THR A 40 1.29 8.35 -2.51
N ASP A 41 1.83 8.06 -1.33
CA ASP A 41 3.27 7.94 -1.10
C ASP A 41 3.86 6.78 -1.90
N GLU A 42 3.17 5.63 -1.97
CA GLU A 42 3.56 4.49 -2.81
C GLU A 42 3.58 4.85 -4.30
N LEU A 43 2.60 5.63 -4.75
CA LEU A 43 2.55 6.14 -6.13
C LEU A 43 3.76 7.04 -6.42
N PHE A 44 4.04 8.01 -5.57
CA PHE A 44 5.19 8.91 -5.76
C PHE A 44 6.52 8.16 -5.65
N ALA A 45 6.66 7.22 -4.70
CA ALA A 45 7.84 6.37 -4.62
C ALA A 45 7.99 5.46 -5.85
N ALA A 46 6.91 5.03 -6.50
CA ALA A 46 6.98 4.32 -7.78
C ALA A 46 7.41 5.25 -8.91
N ALA A 47 6.89 6.48 -8.96
CA ALA A 47 7.28 7.49 -9.94
C ALA A 47 8.76 7.88 -9.80
N ASP A 48 9.26 8.07 -8.58
CA ASP A 48 10.67 8.37 -8.31
C ASP A 48 11.58 7.23 -8.76
N ARG A 49 11.18 5.98 -8.50
CA ARG A 49 11.91 4.80 -9.00
C ARG A 49 11.94 4.74 -10.52
N MET A 50 10.86 5.09 -11.20
CA MET A 50 10.81 5.17 -12.66
C MET A 50 11.69 6.31 -13.19
N ALA A 51 11.65 7.49 -12.57
CA ALA A 51 12.43 8.66 -12.95
C ALA A 51 13.95 8.43 -12.77
N ALA A 52 14.34 7.61 -11.79
CA ALA A 52 15.73 7.22 -11.56
C ALA A 52 16.31 6.30 -12.65
N ILE A 53 15.48 5.77 -13.57
CA ILE A 53 15.94 4.97 -14.70
C ILE A 53 16.42 5.92 -15.81
N ASN A 54 17.72 6.19 -15.82
CA ASN A 54 18.35 7.12 -16.78
C ASN A 54 18.24 6.69 -18.25
N GLU A 55 18.24 5.38 -18.51
CA GLU A 55 18.10 4.80 -19.85
C GLU A 55 17.10 3.65 -19.81
N PRO A 56 15.80 3.91 -20.03
CA PRO A 56 14.80 2.85 -20.10
C PRO A 56 15.02 2.04 -21.37
N ALA A 57 15.08 0.71 -21.22
CA ALA A 57 15.15 -0.20 -22.37
C ALA A 57 13.89 -0.01 -23.24
N VAL A 58 14.08 0.39 -24.50
CA VAL A 58 13.00 0.52 -25.46
C VAL A 58 12.65 -0.88 -25.95
N MET A 59 11.54 -1.43 -25.46
CA MET A 59 10.99 -2.70 -25.93
C MET A 59 9.72 -2.42 -26.74
N SER A 60 9.57 -3.13 -27.86
CA SER A 60 8.30 -3.14 -28.61
C SER A 60 7.18 -3.79 -27.78
N PRO A 61 5.90 -3.45 -28.04
CA PRO A 61 4.77 -4.11 -27.39
C PRO A 61 4.81 -5.64 -27.47
N GLU A 62 5.26 -6.19 -28.59
CA GLU A 62 5.41 -7.63 -28.81
C GLU A 62 6.47 -8.25 -27.90
N GLN A 63 7.62 -7.57 -27.73
CA GLN A 63 8.68 -8.02 -26.82
C GLN A 63 8.24 -7.94 -25.35
N ILE A 64 7.44 -6.95 -24.98
CA ILE A 64 6.85 -6.84 -23.64
C ILE A 64 5.86 -7.99 -23.39
N ALA A 65 4.99 -8.29 -24.36
CA ALA A 65 4.03 -9.38 -24.26
C ALA A 65 4.71 -10.76 -24.13
N GLU A 66 5.80 -10.99 -24.88
CA GLU A 66 6.64 -12.19 -24.74
C GLU A 66 7.24 -12.29 -23.34
N ALA A 67 7.88 -11.23 -22.84
CA ALA A 67 8.49 -11.21 -21.50
C ALA A 67 7.46 -11.47 -20.39
N MET A 68 6.27 -10.88 -20.48
CA MET A 68 5.18 -11.14 -19.52
C MET A 68 4.69 -12.59 -19.57
N ARG A 69 4.63 -13.21 -20.75
CA ARG A 69 4.23 -14.61 -20.89
C ARG A 69 5.24 -15.56 -20.25
N LEU A 70 6.54 -15.30 -20.45
CA LEU A 70 7.63 -16.07 -19.87
C LEU A 70 7.60 -15.99 -18.33
N MET A 71 7.53 -14.77 -17.77
CA MET A 71 7.43 -14.58 -16.31
C MET A 71 6.14 -15.17 -15.71
N GLY A 72 5.02 -15.08 -16.43
CA GLY A 72 3.74 -15.64 -16.00
C GLY A 72 3.72 -17.17 -16.00
N ALA A 73 4.49 -17.80 -16.90
CA ALA A 73 4.65 -19.25 -16.94
C ALA A 73 5.47 -19.79 -15.75
N GLU A 74 6.48 -19.04 -15.32
CA GLU A 74 7.30 -19.38 -14.14
C GLU A 74 6.54 -19.21 -12.80
N ARG A 75 5.59 -18.27 -12.75
CA ARG A 75 4.79 -17.96 -11.55
C ARG A 75 3.54 -18.80 -11.36
N ARG A 76 3.24 -19.74 -12.26
CA ARG A 76 2.16 -20.71 -12.01
C ARG A 76 2.61 -21.63 -10.87
N PRO A 77 1.98 -21.57 -9.68
CA PRO A 77 2.26 -22.59 -8.69
C PRO A 77 1.87 -23.93 -9.32
N GLN A 78 2.77 -24.90 -9.18
CA GLN A 78 2.51 -26.31 -9.42
C GLN A 78 1.52 -26.82 -8.34
N SER A 79 0.38 -26.15 -8.18
CA SER A 79 -0.74 -26.52 -7.32
C SER A 79 -1.88 -26.93 -8.23
N ALA A 80 -1.68 -28.06 -8.87
CA ALA A 80 -2.74 -28.84 -9.49
C ALA A 80 -2.30 -30.30 -9.43
N ARG A 81 -2.43 -30.90 -8.25
CA ARG A 81 -2.76 -32.31 -8.01
C ARG A 81 -3.00 -32.55 -6.54
#